data_AF-G0N357-F1
#
_entry.id   AF-G0N357-F1
#
_cell.length_a   1.000
_cell.length_b   1.000
_cell.length_c   1.000
_cell.angle_alpha   90.00
_cell.angle_beta   90.00
_cell.angle_gamma   90.00
#
_symmetry.space_group_name_H-M   'P 1'
#
loop_
_entity.id
_entity.type
_entity.pdbx_description
1 polymer ?
#
loop_
_entity_poly.entity_id
_entity_poly.type
_entity_poly.pdbx_seq_one_letter_code
_entity_poly.pdbx_strand_id
1 'polypeptide(L)'
;MTAIPEDLPLSTPNIFGFYRYVWKLSPYNCGKGPFRFIFVLFSLASFLSMVFRAWWMFYEIDVKLLSFGWAERNMYAFISMESFSCVISLYFMTSKGTMKIFEEGMGRLKALRVTHYHAKYDEYSRLRLKTFLLKVPILVFFIGSAGFLLYKKIVIFGTITTSSWYFYFDASVMVLCAYVNFIYLPVHGLLHNAMAREFHVFNVELEEASKNKDLVNPVTLQKFADRQIKLFEVTNRITGRLHGFMSSAPFLILTALTNVTFLVTNLRADTPTYYYVCLIGMMICCIIISSNLLYPVANVQEAMLHTSTVLMNDPFLHHSQDPQIYSTYRIMVDRAQKNRTVNLVIQVFSVNRKNVERAYFVITNIVLVMAAFHNLMYS
;
A
#
# COMPACT_ATOMS: atom_id res chain seq x y z
N MET A 1 -0.98 44.52 7.16
CA MET A 1 -0.67 43.89 5.86
C MET A 1 0.84 43.78 5.75
N THR A 2 1.41 42.62 6.09
CA THR A 2 2.84 42.33 5.91
C THR A 2 2.95 41.44 4.68
N ALA A 3 3.45 42.02 3.58
CA ALA A 3 3.77 41.29 2.37
C ALA A 3 4.85 40.24 2.70
N ILE A 4 4.51 38.97 2.50
CA ILE A 4 5.48 37.87 2.57
C ILE A 4 6.15 37.80 1.18
N PRO A 5 7.49 37.79 1.08
CA PRO A 5 8.18 37.77 -0.21
C PRO A 5 7.86 36.50 -1.00
N GLU A 6 7.63 36.64 -2.31
CA GLU A 6 7.30 35.55 -3.25
C GLU A 6 8.42 34.50 -3.45
N ASP A 7 9.60 34.71 -2.84
CA ASP A 7 10.83 33.93 -3.10
C ASP A 7 11.28 33.01 -1.97
N LEU A 8 10.44 32.71 -0.97
CA LEU A 8 10.75 31.63 -0.02
C LEU A 8 10.69 30.29 -0.78
N PRO A 9 11.78 29.50 -0.87
CA PRO A 9 11.71 28.19 -1.51
C PRO A 9 10.64 27.39 -0.78
N LEU A 10 9.55 27.03 -1.48
CA LEU A 10 8.47 26.23 -0.93
C LEU A 10 9.11 25.10 -0.12
N SER A 11 9.04 25.17 1.20
CA SER A 11 9.74 24.22 2.06
C SER A 11 9.21 22.84 1.70
N THR A 12 10.02 22.02 1.05
CA THR A 12 9.58 20.70 0.60
C THR A 12 9.14 19.93 1.84
N PRO A 13 7.87 19.50 1.94
CA PRO A 13 7.37 18.90 3.16
C PRO A 13 8.17 17.64 3.47
N ASN A 14 8.69 17.53 4.70
CA ASN A 14 9.43 16.35 5.15
C ASN A 14 8.44 15.22 5.52
N ILE A 15 7.79 14.66 4.50
CA ILE A 15 6.77 13.61 4.66
C ILE A 15 7.45 12.32 5.11
N PHE A 16 8.49 11.92 4.37
CA PHE A 16 9.14 10.62 4.55
C PHE A 16 10.14 10.57 5.72
N GLY A 17 10.70 11.69 6.17
CA GLY A 17 11.58 11.74 7.34
C GLY A 17 12.75 10.74 7.26
N PHE A 18 12.92 9.92 8.30
CA PHE A 18 14.01 8.95 8.37
C PHE A 18 13.94 7.87 7.26
N TYR A 19 12.75 7.59 6.72
CA TYR A 19 12.59 6.64 5.62
C TYR A 19 13.33 7.06 4.35
N ARG A 20 13.61 8.36 4.17
CA ARG A 20 14.47 8.84 3.06
C ARG A 20 15.88 8.26 3.17
N TYR A 21 16.44 8.14 4.38
CA TYR A 21 17.77 7.57 4.58
C TYR A 21 17.75 6.05 4.40
N VAL A 22 16.74 5.38 4.96
CA VAL A 22 16.54 3.93 4.77
C VAL A 22 16.46 3.58 3.29
N TRP A 23 15.72 4.36 2.50
CA TRP A 23 15.65 4.17 1.06
C TRP A 23 16.94 4.50 0.32
N LYS A 24 17.62 5.61 0.66
CA LYS A 24 18.87 6.01 0.00
C LYS A 24 19.99 4.99 0.20
N LEU A 25 20.06 4.40 1.40
CA LEU A 25 21.03 3.37 1.77
C LEU A 25 20.59 1.96 1.36
N SER A 26 19.35 1.78 0.92
CA SER A 26 18.87 0.47 0.49
C SER A 26 19.58 0.02 -0.79
N PRO A 27 19.84 -1.29 -0.94
CA PRO A 27 20.42 -1.85 -2.16
C PRO A 27 19.45 -1.83 -3.36
N TYR A 28 18.25 -1.28 -3.19
CA TYR A 28 17.24 -1.07 -4.22
C TYR A 28 17.22 0.37 -4.78
N ASN A 29 18.16 1.22 -4.35
CA ASN A 29 18.27 2.60 -4.84
C ASN A 29 18.88 2.67 -6.25
N CYS A 30 18.09 2.38 -7.27
CA CYS A 30 18.52 2.38 -8.68
C CYS A 30 18.56 3.79 -9.33
N GLY A 31 18.70 4.84 -8.52
CA GLY A 31 18.82 6.22 -8.98
C GLY A 31 20.14 6.51 -9.72
N LYS A 32 20.29 7.74 -10.22
CA LYS A 32 21.55 8.18 -10.84
C LYS A 32 22.65 8.25 -9.77
N GLY A 33 23.66 7.38 -9.88
CA GLY A 33 24.79 7.32 -8.94
C GLY A 33 25.86 6.31 -9.40
N PRO A 34 27.07 6.35 -8.82
CA PRO A 34 28.19 5.52 -9.25
C PRO A 34 27.94 4.02 -9.06
N PHE A 35 27.18 3.64 -8.02
CA PHE A 35 26.86 2.24 -7.71
C PHE A 35 25.56 1.73 -8.33
N ARG A 36 24.96 2.49 -9.27
CA ARG A 36 23.67 2.14 -9.88
C ARG A 36 23.66 0.74 -10.48
N PHE A 37 24.74 0.36 -11.18
CA PHE A 37 24.83 -0.97 -11.81
C PHE A 37 24.72 -2.10 -10.79
N ILE A 38 25.38 -1.96 -9.63
CA ILE A 38 25.34 -2.95 -8.55
C ILE A 38 23.92 -3.06 -7.96
N PHE A 39 23.25 -1.94 -7.72
CA PHE A 39 21.88 -1.94 -7.19
C PHE A 39 20.85 -2.47 -8.19
N VAL A 40 21.05 -2.23 -9.49
CA VAL A 40 20.23 -2.83 -10.55
C VAL A 40 20.43 -4.35 -10.59
N LEU A 41 21.69 -4.82 -10.54
CA LEU A 41 22.00 -6.24 -10.51
C LEU A 41 21.38 -6.91 -9.26
N PHE A 42 21.50 -6.27 -8.09
CA PHE A 42 20.88 -6.75 -6.86
C PHE A 42 19.35 -6.80 -6.94
N SER A 43 18.73 -5.77 -7.52
CA SER A 43 17.27 -5.73 -7.73
C SER A 43 16.82 -6.84 -8.68
N LEU A 44 17.58 -7.09 -9.76
CA LEU A 44 17.31 -8.17 -10.70
C LEU A 44 17.50 -9.55 -10.06
N ALA A 45 18.58 -9.75 -9.30
CA ALA A 45 18.82 -10.98 -8.57
C ALA A 45 17.72 -11.24 -7.53
N SER A 46 17.31 -10.21 -6.80
CA SER A 46 16.18 -10.27 -5.84
C SER A 46 14.89 -10.70 -6.56
N PHE A 47 14.58 -10.04 -7.67
CA PHE A 47 13.43 -10.35 -8.51
C PHE A 47 13.45 -11.82 -8.98
N LEU A 48 14.55 -12.28 -9.57
CA LEU A 48 14.68 -13.65 -10.07
C LEU A 48 14.58 -14.67 -8.93
N SER A 49 15.18 -14.38 -7.77
CA SER A 49 15.16 -15.28 -6.62
C SER A 49 13.74 -15.47 -6.06
N MET A 50 12.92 -14.41 -6.01
CA MET A 50 11.54 -14.47 -5.53
C MET A 50 10.62 -15.22 -6.50
N VAL A 51 10.81 -15.01 -7.81
CA VAL A 51 10.08 -15.74 -8.85
C VAL A 51 10.46 -17.21 -8.83
N PHE A 52 11.76 -17.53 -8.76
CA PHE A 52 12.25 -18.90 -8.67
C PHE A 52 11.75 -19.60 -7.41
N ARG A 53 11.77 -18.94 -6.25
CA ARG A 53 11.19 -19.48 -5.02
C ARG A 53 9.71 -19.82 -5.20
N ALA A 54 8.92 -18.91 -5.76
CA ALA A 54 7.50 -19.16 -5.99
C ALA A 54 7.26 -20.33 -6.95
N TRP A 55 8.01 -20.39 -8.05
CA TRP A 55 7.95 -21.50 -9.00
C TRP A 55 8.28 -22.85 -8.33
N TRP A 56 9.39 -22.91 -7.61
CA TRP A 56 9.81 -24.12 -6.90
C TRP A 56 8.75 -24.56 -5.89
N MET A 57 8.22 -23.62 -5.10
CA MET A 57 7.14 -23.90 -4.17
C MET A 57 5.91 -24.45 -4.90
N PHE A 58 5.47 -23.86 -6.00
CA PHE A 58 4.25 -24.34 -6.67
C PHE A 58 4.40 -25.71 -7.33
N TYR A 59 5.57 -26.03 -7.90
CA TYR A 59 5.72 -27.15 -8.83
C TYR A 59 6.65 -28.27 -8.37
N GLU A 60 7.70 -27.97 -7.59
CA GLU A 60 8.71 -28.98 -7.21
C GLU A 60 8.39 -29.66 -5.88
N ILE A 61 7.60 -29.02 -5.03
CA ILE A 61 7.23 -29.59 -3.73
C ILE A 61 5.91 -30.34 -3.86
N ASP A 62 5.99 -31.66 -3.99
CA ASP A 62 4.81 -32.53 -4.04
C ASP A 62 4.18 -32.69 -2.66
N VAL A 63 2.93 -32.26 -2.54
CA VAL A 63 2.14 -32.26 -1.31
C VAL A 63 0.67 -32.47 -1.63
N LYS A 64 -0.02 -33.24 -0.77
CA LYS A 64 -1.45 -33.54 -0.96
C LYS A 64 -2.30 -32.26 -0.85
N LEU A 65 -3.32 -32.14 -1.70
CA LEU A 65 -4.24 -30.99 -1.72
C LEU A 65 -4.92 -30.77 -0.36
N LEU A 66 -5.01 -29.51 0.09
CA LEU A 66 -5.56 -29.13 1.40
C LEU A 66 -4.84 -29.77 2.62
N SER A 67 -3.64 -30.31 2.44
CA SER A 67 -2.78 -30.69 3.57
C SER A 67 -2.05 -29.48 4.17
N PHE A 68 -1.41 -29.69 5.33
CA PHE A 68 -0.52 -28.70 5.95
C PHE A 68 0.54 -28.19 4.97
N GLY A 69 1.28 -29.11 4.35
CA GLY A 69 2.34 -28.76 3.41
C GLY A 69 1.81 -27.98 2.20
N TRP A 70 0.61 -28.30 1.71
CA TRP A 70 0.00 -27.56 0.59
C TRP A 70 -0.32 -26.11 0.94
N ALA A 71 -0.93 -25.86 2.10
CA ALA A 71 -1.29 -24.50 2.50
C ALA A 71 -0.05 -23.67 2.87
N GLU A 72 0.94 -24.28 3.51
CA GLU A 72 2.21 -23.63 3.86
C GLU A 72 3.00 -23.24 2.61
N ARG A 73 3.12 -24.16 1.64
CA ARG A 73 3.74 -23.93 0.33
C ARG A 73 3.10 -22.76 -0.40
N ASN A 74 1.77 -22.77 -0.50
CA ASN A 74 1.04 -21.72 -1.18
C ASN A 74 1.20 -20.37 -0.47
N MET A 75 1.13 -20.35 0.87
CA MET A 75 1.39 -19.14 1.65
C MET A 75 2.74 -18.53 1.28
N TYR A 76 3.83 -19.29 1.36
CA TYR A 76 5.17 -18.78 1.07
C TYR A 76 5.35 -18.39 -0.40
N ALA A 77 4.79 -19.17 -1.33
CA ALA A 77 4.82 -18.85 -2.75
C ALA A 77 4.13 -17.52 -3.06
N PHE A 78 2.91 -17.32 -2.53
CA PHE A 78 2.16 -16.09 -2.74
C PHE A 78 2.79 -14.87 -2.06
N ILE A 79 3.39 -15.03 -0.87
CA ILE A 79 4.19 -13.97 -0.22
C ILE A 79 5.41 -13.60 -1.07
N SER A 80 6.11 -14.59 -1.63
CA SER A 80 7.23 -14.36 -2.53
C SER A 80 6.78 -13.58 -3.77
N MET A 81 5.59 -13.92 -4.28
CA MET A 81 5.00 -13.24 -5.43
C MET A 81 4.61 -11.78 -5.11
N GLU A 82 4.02 -11.54 -3.94
CA GLU A 82 3.74 -10.17 -3.50
C GLU A 82 5.03 -9.35 -3.34
N SER A 83 6.06 -9.96 -2.75
CA SER A 83 7.35 -9.31 -2.54
C SER A 83 8.05 -8.98 -3.85
N PHE A 84 7.94 -9.81 -4.91
CA PHE A 84 8.46 -9.44 -6.23
C PHE A 84 7.77 -8.16 -6.74
N SER A 85 6.46 -8.04 -6.52
CA SER A 85 5.68 -6.87 -6.97
C SER A 85 6.18 -5.61 -6.25
N CYS A 86 6.56 -5.72 -4.98
CA CYS A 86 7.22 -4.65 -4.24
C CYS A 86 8.61 -4.31 -4.80
N VAL A 87 9.44 -5.28 -5.19
CA VAL A 87 10.76 -5.01 -5.82
C VAL A 87 10.60 -4.20 -7.10
N ILE A 88 9.66 -4.58 -7.97
CA ILE A 88 9.36 -3.84 -9.21
C ILE A 88 8.94 -2.40 -8.88
N SER A 89 8.08 -2.24 -7.88
CA SER A 89 7.61 -0.92 -7.44
C SER A 89 8.74 -0.07 -6.87
N LEU A 90 9.62 -0.64 -6.04
CA LEU A 90 10.81 0.02 -5.53
C LEU A 90 11.71 0.50 -6.67
N TYR A 91 11.99 -0.36 -7.64
CA TYR A 91 12.79 -0.02 -8.82
C TYR A 91 12.21 1.18 -9.59
N PHE A 92 10.90 1.18 -9.87
CA PHE A 92 10.26 2.30 -10.56
C PHE A 92 10.24 3.58 -9.71
N MET A 93 10.03 3.47 -8.40
CA MET A 93 10.00 4.63 -7.52
C MET A 93 11.37 5.28 -7.39
N THR A 94 12.46 4.50 -7.32
CA THR A 94 13.83 5.01 -7.18
C THR A 94 14.40 5.51 -8.51
N SER A 95 14.26 4.75 -9.60
CA SER A 95 14.76 5.14 -10.93
C SER A 95 14.13 6.43 -11.47
N LYS A 96 12.85 6.68 -11.18
CA LYS A 96 12.10 7.87 -11.64
C LYS A 96 12.10 9.02 -10.63
N GLY A 97 12.79 8.88 -9.48
CA GLY A 97 12.82 9.91 -8.44
C GLY A 97 11.44 10.26 -7.87
N THR A 98 10.54 9.26 -7.76
CA THR A 98 9.11 9.48 -7.47
C THR A 98 8.87 10.19 -6.14
N MET A 99 9.65 9.91 -5.09
CA MET A 99 9.51 10.58 -3.79
C MET A 99 9.74 12.09 -3.88
N LYS A 100 10.81 12.52 -4.57
CA LYS A 100 11.14 13.94 -4.71
C LYS A 100 10.06 14.68 -5.48
N ILE A 101 9.64 14.11 -6.61
CA ILE A 101 8.56 14.66 -7.45
C ILE A 101 7.26 14.75 -6.64
N PHE A 102 6.97 13.75 -5.81
CA PHE A 102 5.79 13.74 -4.96
C PHE A 102 5.85 14.84 -3.89
N GLU A 103 6.97 14.99 -3.19
CA GLU A 103 7.11 16.04 -2.17
C GLU A 103 7.07 17.45 -2.76
N GLU A 104 7.66 17.66 -3.94
CA GLU A 104 7.53 18.92 -4.68
C GLU A 104 6.07 19.19 -5.08
N GLY A 105 5.36 18.17 -5.56
CA GLY A 105 3.94 18.25 -5.89
C GLY A 105 3.07 18.58 -4.68
N MET A 106 3.32 17.92 -3.54
CA MET A 106 2.64 18.21 -2.27
C MET A 106 2.99 19.60 -1.74
N GLY A 107 4.24 20.05 -1.87
CA GLY A 107 4.65 21.41 -1.51
C GLY A 107 3.84 22.45 -2.27
N ARG A 108 3.75 22.30 -3.60
CA ARG A 108 2.94 23.18 -4.47
C ARG A 108 1.46 23.17 -4.08
N LEU A 109 0.91 22.00 -3.76
CA LEU A 109 -0.48 21.89 -3.29
C LEU A 109 -0.73 22.65 -1.99
N LYS A 110 0.22 22.60 -1.05
CA LYS A 110 0.11 23.33 0.23
C LYS A 110 0.17 24.84 0.05
N ALA A 111 0.94 25.33 -0.93
CA ALA A 111 0.97 26.77 -1.23
C ALA A 111 -0.35 27.28 -1.82
N LEU A 112 -1.18 26.41 -2.39
CA LEU A 112 -2.51 26.74 -2.91
C LEU A 112 -3.62 26.68 -1.83
N ARG A 113 -3.30 26.37 -0.57
CA ARG A 113 -4.28 26.36 0.52
C ARG A 113 -4.80 27.75 0.81
N VAL A 114 -6.07 27.84 1.21
CA VAL A 114 -6.66 29.11 1.66
C VAL A 114 -6.10 29.48 3.04
N THR A 115 -5.91 28.48 3.91
CA THR A 115 -5.24 28.65 5.20
C THR A 115 -3.87 27.97 5.19
N HIS A 116 -2.82 28.76 5.43
CA HIS A 116 -1.43 28.31 5.24
C HIS A 116 -0.95 27.26 6.25
N TYR A 117 -1.66 27.05 7.37
CA TYR A 117 -1.19 26.14 8.41
C TYR A 117 -2.27 25.27 9.01
N HIS A 118 -2.06 23.96 8.91
CA HIS A 118 -2.92 22.93 9.51
C HIS A 118 -2.06 21.99 10.35
N ALA A 119 -1.74 22.41 11.59
CA ALA A 119 -0.79 21.73 12.49
C ALA A 119 -0.97 20.20 12.55
N LYS A 120 -2.21 19.75 12.71
CA LYS A 120 -2.58 18.34 12.84
C LYS A 120 -2.30 17.52 11.57
N TYR A 121 -2.47 18.12 10.39
CA TYR A 121 -2.32 17.44 9.11
C TYR A 121 -0.89 17.51 8.57
N ASP A 122 -0.17 18.58 8.93
CA ASP A 122 1.21 18.82 8.51
C ASP A 122 2.26 18.13 9.39
N GLU A 123 1.88 17.67 10.59
CA GLU A 123 2.75 16.86 11.43
C GLU A 123 2.74 15.37 11.00
N TYR A 124 3.88 14.92 10.46
CA TYR A 124 4.08 13.53 10.01
C TYR A 124 4.80 12.65 11.05
N SER A 125 5.29 13.22 12.17
CA SER A 125 6.13 12.49 13.13
C SER A 125 5.44 11.27 13.74
N ARG A 126 4.24 11.47 14.29
CA ARG A 126 3.42 10.38 14.86
C ARG A 126 3.04 9.33 13.82
N LEU A 127 2.76 9.74 12.59
CA LEU A 127 2.44 8.82 11.50
C LEU A 127 3.66 7.97 11.13
N ARG A 128 4.85 8.56 11.05
CA ARG A 128 6.10 7.82 10.80
C ARG A 128 6.37 6.79 11.89
N LEU A 129 6.24 7.18 13.17
CA LEU A 129 6.46 6.26 14.28
C LEU A 129 5.45 5.10 14.27
N LYS A 130 4.16 5.40 14.07
CA LYS A 130 3.11 4.37 13.98
C LYS A 130 3.37 3.40 12.83
N THR A 131 3.73 3.93 11.66
CA THR A 131 4.08 3.11 10.50
C THR A 131 5.32 2.25 10.78
N PHE A 132 6.32 2.77 11.48
CA PHE A 132 7.51 1.99 11.83
C PHE A 132 7.16 0.80 12.74
N LEU A 133 6.51 1.08 13.86
CA LEU A 133 6.15 0.07 14.85
C LEU A 133 5.26 -1.02 14.25
N LEU A 134 4.34 -0.66 13.35
CA LEU A 134 3.47 -1.61 12.68
C LEU A 134 4.23 -2.54 11.71
N LYS A 135 5.41 -2.15 11.23
CA LYS A 135 6.18 -2.91 10.22
C LYS A 135 7.32 -3.74 10.79
N VAL A 136 7.76 -3.46 12.01
CA VAL A 136 8.76 -4.29 12.72
C VAL A 136 8.35 -5.77 12.83
N PRO A 137 7.08 -6.13 13.14
CA PRO A 137 6.67 -7.54 13.20
C PRO A 137 6.94 -8.33 11.93
N ILE A 138 6.90 -7.69 10.75
CA ILE A 138 7.18 -8.35 9.46
C ILE A 138 8.60 -8.91 9.46
N LEU A 139 9.59 -8.12 9.88
CA LEU A 139 10.97 -8.59 9.97
C LEU A 139 11.10 -9.72 10.98
N VAL A 140 10.53 -9.54 12.18
CA VAL A 140 10.68 -10.51 13.29
C VAL A 140 10.11 -11.87 12.91
N PHE A 141 8.88 -11.93 12.39
CA PHE A 141 8.23 -13.21 12.10
C PHE A 141 8.73 -13.89 10.83
N PHE A 142 9.12 -13.13 9.80
CA PHE A 142 9.73 -13.73 8.62
C PHE A 142 11.11 -14.31 8.94
N ILE A 143 11.96 -13.56 9.66
CA ILE A 143 13.28 -14.04 10.07
C ILE A 143 13.14 -15.20 11.05
N GLY A 144 12.20 -15.12 11.99
CA GLY A 144 11.92 -16.19 12.95
C GLY A 144 11.47 -17.49 12.26
N SER A 145 10.57 -17.39 11.28
CA SER A 145 10.14 -18.53 10.46
C SER A 145 11.31 -19.10 9.65
N ALA A 146 12.15 -18.23 9.06
CA ALA A 146 13.29 -18.63 8.25
C ALA A 146 14.34 -19.36 9.08
N GLY A 147 14.65 -18.82 10.26
CA GLY A 147 15.58 -19.43 11.20
C GLY A 147 15.10 -20.80 11.70
N PHE A 148 13.80 -20.95 11.94
CA PHE A 148 13.23 -22.25 12.34
C PHE A 148 13.39 -23.31 11.24
N LEU A 149 12.95 -22.99 10.03
CA LEU A 149 13.01 -23.90 8.88
C LEU A 149 14.46 -24.28 8.55
N LEU A 150 15.37 -23.30 8.61
CA LEU A 150 16.80 -23.51 8.40
C LEU A 150 17.42 -24.40 9.49
N TYR A 151 17.11 -24.17 10.76
CA TYR A 151 17.62 -24.98 11.87
C TYR A 151 17.16 -26.44 11.75
N LYS A 152 15.91 -26.66 11.33
CA LYS A 152 15.35 -28.00 11.10
C LYS A 152 15.75 -28.61 9.76
N LYS A 153 16.44 -27.87 8.88
CA LYS A 153 16.81 -28.29 7.52
C LYS A 153 15.61 -28.84 6.74
N ILE A 154 14.49 -28.11 6.80
CA ILE A 154 13.26 -28.43 6.07
C ILE A 154 12.83 -27.19 5.28
N VAL A 155 12.23 -27.40 4.10
CA VAL A 155 11.66 -26.31 3.29
C VAL A 155 10.25 -25.98 3.74
N ILE A 156 9.48 -27.03 4.00
CA ILE A 156 8.08 -27.01 4.42
C ILE A 156 7.92 -28.05 5.51
N PHE A 157 7.09 -27.76 6.50
CA PHE A 157 6.82 -28.68 7.57
C PHE A 157 6.22 -29.99 7.04
N GLY A 158 6.77 -31.12 7.49
CA GLY A 158 6.33 -32.45 7.07
C GLY A 158 6.89 -32.95 5.73
N THR A 159 7.80 -32.22 5.06
CA THR A 159 8.47 -32.69 3.84
C THR A 159 9.90 -33.19 4.11
N ILE A 160 10.26 -34.34 3.53
CA ILE A 160 11.64 -34.85 3.52
C ILE A 160 12.28 -34.35 2.22
N THR A 161 12.81 -33.14 2.24
CA THR A 161 13.44 -32.57 1.04
C THR A 161 14.85 -33.16 0.89
N THR A 162 15.16 -33.71 -0.29
CA THR A 162 16.43 -34.38 -0.60
C THR A 162 17.57 -33.43 -0.97
N SER A 163 17.28 -32.15 -1.23
CA SER A 163 18.24 -31.19 -1.77
C SER A 163 18.81 -30.25 -0.70
N SER A 164 20.08 -30.47 -0.35
CA SER A 164 20.80 -29.78 0.74
C SER A 164 20.93 -28.25 0.56
N TRP A 165 20.93 -27.74 -0.66
CA TRP A 165 21.18 -26.31 -0.93
C TRP A 165 19.94 -25.42 -0.81
N TYR A 166 18.75 -25.98 -1.08
CA TYR A 166 17.53 -25.17 -1.21
C TYR A 166 17.08 -24.59 0.14
N PHE A 167 17.33 -25.26 1.26
CA PHE A 167 17.02 -24.74 2.59
C PHE A 167 17.68 -23.38 2.87
N TYR A 168 18.94 -23.24 2.50
CA TYR A 168 19.68 -21.98 2.65
C TYR A 168 19.15 -20.91 1.70
N PHE A 169 18.83 -21.31 0.47
CA PHE A 169 18.25 -20.41 -0.52
C PHE A 169 16.88 -19.88 -0.07
N ASP A 170 15.97 -20.76 0.36
CA ASP A 170 14.62 -20.38 0.81
C ASP A 170 14.65 -19.41 1.98
N ALA A 171 15.46 -19.72 3.01
CA ALA A 171 15.65 -18.84 4.16
C ALA A 171 16.17 -17.45 3.73
N SER A 172 17.14 -17.41 2.81
CA SER A 172 17.72 -16.16 2.30
C SER A 172 16.68 -15.33 1.56
N VAL A 173 15.87 -15.96 0.69
CA VAL A 173 14.80 -15.27 -0.04
C VAL A 173 13.69 -14.83 0.91
N MET A 174 13.39 -15.57 1.99
CA MET A 174 12.40 -15.14 2.97
C MET A 174 12.85 -13.89 3.75
N VAL A 175 14.12 -13.83 4.15
CA VAL A 175 14.70 -12.62 4.74
C VAL A 175 14.64 -11.45 3.75
N LEU A 176 14.88 -11.72 2.47
CA LEU A 176 14.77 -10.72 1.41
C LEU A 176 13.35 -10.19 1.23
N CYS A 177 12.35 -11.07 1.22
CA CYS A 177 10.92 -10.71 1.21
C CYS A 177 10.57 -9.78 2.38
N ALA A 178 11.05 -10.12 3.58
CA ALA A 178 10.83 -9.33 4.79
C ALA A 178 11.43 -7.91 4.65
N TYR A 179 12.67 -7.84 4.16
CA TYR A 179 13.40 -6.60 3.98
C TYR A 179 12.74 -5.69 2.92
N VAL A 180 12.34 -6.24 1.78
CA VAL A 180 11.64 -5.51 0.73
C VAL A 180 10.32 -4.94 1.25
N ASN A 181 9.52 -5.75 1.94
CA ASN A 181 8.25 -5.31 2.52
C ASN A 181 8.45 -4.23 3.59
N PHE A 182 9.49 -4.37 4.42
CA PHE A 182 9.84 -3.38 5.44
C PHE A 182 10.23 -2.02 4.85
N ILE A 183 10.88 -2.00 3.69
CA ILE A 183 11.29 -0.77 2.99
C ILE A 183 10.13 -0.15 2.21
N TYR A 184 9.36 -0.96 1.50
CA TYR A 184 8.35 -0.49 0.56
C TYR A 184 7.08 0.02 1.28
N LEU A 185 6.52 -0.79 2.18
CA LEU A 185 5.20 -0.53 2.76
C LEU A 185 5.10 0.79 3.52
N PRO A 186 6.11 1.22 4.31
CA PRO A 186 6.05 2.53 4.94
C PRO A 186 5.95 3.69 3.97
N VAL A 187 6.70 3.63 2.86
CA VAL A 187 6.71 4.71 1.87
C VAL A 187 5.40 4.74 1.10
N HIS A 188 4.89 3.57 0.69
CA HIS A 188 3.56 3.44 0.10
C HIS A 188 2.47 4.02 1.01
N GLY A 189 2.46 3.62 2.29
CA GLY A 189 1.49 4.08 3.26
C GLY A 189 1.58 5.59 3.53
N LEU A 190 2.79 6.14 3.68
CA LEU A 190 2.99 7.57 3.91
C LEU A 190 2.55 8.40 2.70
N LEU A 191 2.84 7.93 1.48
CA LEU A 191 2.50 8.61 0.24
C LEU A 191 0.98 8.75 0.12
N HIS A 192 0.22 7.66 0.28
CA HIS A 192 -1.23 7.70 0.18
C HIS A 192 -1.89 8.43 1.36
N ASN A 193 -1.39 8.28 2.59
CA ASN A 193 -1.91 9.03 3.72
C ASN A 193 -1.66 10.54 3.60
N ALA A 194 -0.55 10.97 3.01
CA ALA A 194 -0.29 12.39 2.74
C ALA A 194 -1.31 12.96 1.74
N MET A 195 -1.65 12.22 0.68
CA MET A 195 -2.70 12.62 -0.26
C MET A 195 -4.08 12.66 0.41
N ALA A 196 -4.44 11.64 1.19
CA ALA A 196 -5.72 11.59 1.89
C ALA A 196 -5.89 12.76 2.87
N ARG A 197 -4.82 13.11 3.61
CA ARG A 197 -4.80 14.28 4.49
C ARG A 197 -5.02 15.58 3.72
N GLU A 198 -4.41 15.73 2.55
CA GLU A 198 -4.56 16.94 1.75
C GLU A 198 -5.98 17.09 1.18
N PHE A 199 -6.59 16.00 0.71
CA PHE A 199 -8.02 16.01 0.34
C PHE A 199 -8.91 16.36 1.53
N HIS A 200 -8.59 15.85 2.71
CA HIS A 200 -9.38 16.16 3.90
C HIS A 200 -9.26 17.65 4.29
N VAL A 201 -8.06 18.23 4.25
CA VAL A 201 -7.86 19.69 4.43
C VAL A 201 -8.63 20.47 3.38
N PHE A 202 -8.56 20.08 2.11
CA PHE A 202 -9.32 20.72 1.04
C PHE A 202 -10.83 20.70 1.31
N ASN A 203 -11.37 19.55 1.74
CA ASN A 203 -12.80 19.41 2.03
C ASN A 203 -13.23 20.25 3.24
N VAL A 204 -12.42 20.31 4.30
CA VAL A 204 -12.70 21.16 5.47
C VAL A 204 -12.71 22.63 5.08
N GLU A 205 -11.69 23.11 4.35
CA GLU A 205 -11.63 24.50 3.89
C GLU A 205 -12.81 24.84 2.95
N LEU A 206 -13.22 23.88 2.11
CA LEU A 206 -14.35 24.05 1.20
C LEU A 206 -15.69 24.11 1.96
N GLU A 207 -15.88 23.27 2.98
CA GLU A 207 -17.08 23.32 3.84
C GLU A 207 -17.16 24.61 4.65
N GLU A 208 -16.02 25.08 5.19
CA GLU A 208 -15.97 26.35 5.93
C GLU A 208 -16.28 27.53 5.01
N ALA A 209 -15.68 27.57 3.81
CA ALA A 209 -15.96 28.59 2.81
C ALA A 209 -17.43 28.56 2.34
N SER A 210 -18.02 27.37 2.22
CA SER A 210 -19.45 27.19 1.92
C SER A 210 -20.33 27.80 3.01
N LYS A 211 -20.06 27.47 4.28
CA LYS A 211 -20.80 28.02 5.44
C LYS A 211 -20.69 29.53 5.55
N ASN A 212 -19.52 30.08 5.26
CA ASN A 212 -19.26 31.52 5.30
C ASN A 212 -19.76 32.28 4.06
N LYS A 213 -20.30 31.57 3.05
CA LYS A 213 -20.73 32.12 1.75
C LYS A 213 -19.59 32.74 0.92
N ASP A 214 -18.34 32.40 1.23
CA ASP A 214 -17.16 32.90 0.52
C ASP A 214 -17.08 32.35 -0.92
N LEU A 215 -17.74 31.20 -1.18
CA LEU A 215 -17.77 30.54 -2.48
C LEU A 215 -18.63 31.26 -3.54
N VAL A 216 -19.45 32.23 -3.13
CA VAL A 216 -20.18 33.11 -4.06
C VAL A 216 -19.23 34.14 -4.70
N ASN A 217 -18.00 34.27 -4.20
CA ASN A 217 -16.98 35.08 -4.86
C ASN A 217 -16.30 34.25 -5.98
N PRO A 218 -16.38 34.68 -7.27
CA PRO A 218 -15.77 33.97 -8.38
C PRO A 218 -14.26 33.73 -8.21
N VAL A 219 -13.55 34.66 -7.59
CA VAL A 219 -12.10 34.56 -7.36
C VAL A 219 -11.78 33.47 -6.34
N THR A 220 -12.56 33.38 -5.26
CA THR A 220 -12.39 32.35 -4.23
C THR A 220 -12.72 30.97 -4.79
N LEU A 221 -13.84 30.85 -5.53
CA LEU A 221 -14.23 29.60 -6.15
C LEU A 221 -13.19 29.11 -7.18
N GLN A 222 -12.63 30.02 -7.97
CA GLN A 222 -11.58 29.69 -8.94
C GLN A 222 -10.32 29.15 -8.24
N LYS A 223 -9.90 29.72 -7.10
CA LYS A 223 -8.77 29.19 -6.31
C LYS A 223 -9.02 27.75 -5.86
N PHE A 224 -10.22 27.44 -5.38
CA PHE A 224 -10.60 26.06 -5.04
C PHE A 224 -10.60 25.15 -6.28
N ALA A 225 -11.12 25.64 -7.42
CA ALA A 225 -11.14 24.89 -8.67
C ALA A 225 -9.72 24.56 -9.16
N ASP A 226 -8.79 25.50 -9.10
CA ASP A 226 -7.40 25.31 -9.54
C ASP A 226 -6.65 24.33 -8.64
N ARG A 227 -6.84 24.43 -7.31
CA ARG A 227 -6.28 23.47 -6.35
C ARG A 227 -6.85 22.07 -6.56
N GLN A 228 -8.15 21.96 -6.82
CA GLN A 228 -8.81 20.67 -7.10
C GLN A 228 -8.17 19.98 -8.33
N ILE A 229 -7.85 20.73 -9.40
CA ILE A 229 -7.15 20.19 -10.58
C ILE A 229 -5.81 19.60 -10.16
N LYS A 230 -5.01 20.37 -9.40
CA LYS A 230 -3.69 19.91 -8.96
C LYS A 230 -3.77 18.70 -8.03
N LEU A 231 -4.79 18.62 -7.18
CA LEU A 231 -5.01 17.46 -6.30
C LEU A 231 -5.26 16.20 -7.11
N PHE A 232 -6.13 16.28 -8.12
CA PHE A 232 -6.39 15.17 -9.02
C PHE A 232 -5.19 14.85 -9.91
N GLU A 233 -4.45 15.84 -10.41
CA GLU A 233 -3.25 15.62 -11.22
C GLU A 233 -2.19 14.80 -10.45
N VAL A 234 -1.88 15.20 -9.21
CA VAL A 234 -0.91 14.49 -8.35
C VAL A 234 -1.41 13.08 -8.04
N THR A 235 -2.68 12.94 -7.66
CA THR A 235 -3.27 11.65 -7.28
C THR A 235 -3.32 10.69 -8.46
N ASN A 236 -3.84 11.13 -9.62
CA ASN A 236 -3.97 10.31 -10.82
C ASN A 236 -2.60 9.86 -11.33
N ARG A 237 -1.57 10.72 -11.23
CA ARG A 237 -0.20 10.37 -11.61
C ARG A 237 0.38 9.25 -10.74
N ILE A 238 0.14 9.28 -9.43
CA ILE A 238 0.56 8.22 -8.51
C ILE A 238 -0.22 6.94 -8.76
N THR A 239 -1.55 7.04 -8.81
CA THR A 239 -2.46 5.92 -9.07
C THR A 239 -2.09 5.20 -10.37
N GLY A 240 -1.88 5.93 -11.47
CA GLY A 240 -1.48 5.35 -12.75
C GLY A 240 -0.11 4.65 -12.69
N ARG A 241 0.86 5.19 -11.94
CA ARG A 241 2.18 4.56 -11.75
C ARG A 241 2.12 3.26 -10.94
N LEU A 242 1.20 3.19 -9.96
CA LEU A 242 1.05 2.05 -9.07
C LEU A 242 -0.01 1.06 -9.54
N HIS A 243 -0.72 1.33 -10.64
CA HIS A 243 -1.84 0.51 -11.09
C HIS A 243 -1.47 -0.97 -11.29
N GLY A 244 -0.37 -1.25 -12.01
CA GLY A 244 0.08 -2.63 -12.23
C GLY A 244 0.42 -3.37 -10.93
N PHE A 245 1.04 -2.67 -9.99
CA PHE A 245 1.36 -3.20 -8.66
C PHE A 245 0.10 -3.47 -7.82
N MET A 246 -0.81 -2.49 -7.78
CA MET A 246 -2.06 -2.56 -7.02
C MET A 246 -3.05 -3.58 -7.60
N SER A 247 -2.87 -3.97 -8.85
CA SER A 247 -3.65 -5.04 -9.47
C SER A 247 -3.27 -6.42 -8.94
N SER A 248 -1.97 -6.71 -8.79
CA SER A 248 -1.47 -8.04 -8.41
C SER A 248 -1.21 -8.21 -6.92
N ALA A 249 -0.49 -7.26 -6.29
CA ALA A 249 0.04 -7.43 -4.93
C ALA A 249 -1.05 -7.67 -3.87
N PRO A 250 -2.17 -6.93 -3.86
CA PRO A 250 -3.25 -7.19 -2.90
C PRO A 250 -3.86 -8.58 -3.07
N PHE A 251 -4.05 -9.05 -4.30
CA PHE A 251 -4.59 -10.40 -4.53
C PHE A 251 -3.64 -11.49 -4.00
N LEU A 252 -2.35 -11.35 -4.27
CA LEU A 252 -1.34 -12.31 -3.85
C LEU A 252 -1.29 -12.42 -2.31
N ILE A 253 -1.26 -11.29 -1.60
CA ILE A 253 -1.24 -11.32 -0.14
C ILE A 253 -2.56 -11.78 0.47
N LEU A 254 -3.71 -11.44 -0.12
CA LEU A 254 -5.01 -11.93 0.35
C LEU A 254 -5.11 -13.46 0.17
N THR A 255 -4.54 -14.01 -0.90
CA THR A 255 -4.48 -15.46 -1.12
C THR A 255 -3.51 -16.12 -0.13
N ALA A 256 -2.36 -15.51 0.15
CA ALA A 256 -1.48 -15.97 1.22
C ALA A 256 -2.16 -15.94 2.59
N LEU A 257 -2.94 -14.88 2.87
CA LEU A 257 -3.73 -14.73 4.09
C LEU A 257 -4.76 -15.86 4.25
N THR A 258 -5.47 -16.23 3.17
CA THR A 258 -6.39 -17.37 3.19
C THR A 258 -5.67 -18.67 3.58
N ASN A 259 -4.52 -18.95 2.97
CA ASN A 259 -3.76 -20.17 3.24
C ASN A 259 -3.23 -20.23 4.68
N VAL A 260 -2.65 -19.13 5.20
CA VAL A 260 -2.14 -19.11 6.57
C VAL A 260 -3.25 -19.13 7.61
N THR A 261 -4.40 -18.52 7.33
CA THR A 261 -5.56 -18.60 8.23
C THR A 261 -6.04 -20.04 8.31
N PHE A 262 -6.15 -20.74 7.17
CA PHE A 262 -6.50 -22.16 7.15
C PHE A 262 -5.52 -23.04 7.95
N LEU A 263 -4.20 -22.79 7.84
CA LEU A 263 -3.18 -23.48 8.64
C LEU A 263 -3.39 -23.27 10.13
N VAL A 264 -3.53 -22.01 10.55
CA VAL A 264 -3.60 -21.62 11.96
C VAL A 264 -4.90 -22.13 12.61
N THR A 265 -6.03 -22.13 11.89
CA THR A 265 -7.33 -22.52 12.46
C THR A 265 -7.58 -24.02 12.47
N ASN A 266 -7.19 -24.74 11.40
CA ASN A 266 -7.61 -26.14 11.24
C ASN A 266 -6.50 -27.16 11.50
N LEU A 267 -5.22 -26.78 11.40
CA LEU A 267 -4.12 -27.74 11.31
C LEU A 267 -3.08 -27.62 12.43
N ARG A 268 -3.55 -27.35 13.65
CA ARG A 268 -2.68 -27.19 14.84
C ARG A 268 -2.05 -28.51 15.32
N ALA A 269 -2.78 -29.62 15.24
CA ALA A 269 -2.49 -30.85 15.99
C ALA A 269 -1.07 -31.40 15.77
N ASP A 270 -0.51 -31.20 14.58
CA ASP A 270 0.78 -31.79 14.17
C ASP A 270 1.98 -30.84 14.28
N THR A 271 1.77 -29.60 14.75
CA THR A 271 2.81 -28.55 14.72
C THR A 271 3.50 -28.29 16.06
N PRO A 272 4.85 -28.19 16.10
CA PRO A 272 5.58 -27.72 17.27
C PRO A 272 5.13 -26.32 17.69
N THR A 273 4.99 -26.09 19.00
CA THR A 273 4.45 -24.83 19.55
C THR A 273 5.20 -23.59 19.06
N TYR A 274 6.53 -23.66 18.98
CA TYR A 274 7.33 -22.53 18.48
C TYR A 274 6.99 -22.19 17.03
N TYR A 275 6.84 -23.20 16.16
CA TYR A 275 6.51 -22.98 14.76
C TYR A 275 5.09 -22.46 14.58
N TYR A 276 4.16 -22.96 15.39
CA TYR A 276 2.79 -22.45 15.42
C TYR A 276 2.72 -20.96 15.79
N VAL A 277 3.55 -20.50 16.75
CA VAL A 277 3.68 -19.06 17.06
C VAL A 277 4.22 -18.28 15.86
N CYS A 278 5.19 -18.82 15.13
CA CYS A 278 5.67 -18.21 13.89
C CYS A 278 4.55 -18.11 12.83
N LEU A 279 3.71 -19.13 12.67
CA LEU A 279 2.59 -19.12 11.72
C LEU A 279 1.49 -18.12 12.09
N ILE A 280 1.15 -17.99 13.38
CA ILE A 280 0.29 -16.90 13.85
C ILE A 280 0.92 -15.54 13.54
N GLY A 281 2.23 -15.41 13.76
CA GLY A 281 3.00 -14.24 13.38
C GLY A 281 2.90 -13.94 11.89
N MET A 282 3.04 -14.94 11.03
CA MET A 282 2.89 -14.82 9.58
C MET A 282 1.48 -14.40 9.17
N MET A 283 0.43 -14.92 9.84
CA MET A 283 -0.95 -14.46 9.65
C MET A 283 -1.10 -12.97 9.97
N ILE A 284 -0.56 -12.52 11.11
CA ILE A 284 -0.55 -11.11 11.50
C ILE A 284 0.21 -10.28 10.46
N CYS A 285 1.36 -10.76 9.97
CA CYS A 285 2.10 -10.09 8.91
C CYS A 285 1.29 -9.96 7.62
N CYS A 286 0.60 -11.02 7.17
CA CYS A 286 -0.27 -10.96 6.01
C CYS A 286 -1.35 -9.89 6.16
N ILE A 287 -2.01 -9.82 7.33
CA ILE A 287 -3.00 -8.77 7.64
C ILE A 287 -2.37 -7.37 7.62
N ILE A 288 -1.16 -7.22 8.18
CA ILE A 288 -0.44 -5.94 8.18
C ILE A 288 -0.04 -5.52 6.76
N ILE A 289 0.41 -6.45 5.91
CA ILE A 289 0.77 -6.18 4.53
C ILE A 289 -0.49 -5.79 3.74
N SER A 290 -1.52 -6.63 3.73
CA SER A 290 -2.78 -6.38 3.01
C SER A 290 -3.45 -5.07 3.44
N SER A 291 -3.52 -4.78 4.75
CA SER A 291 -4.10 -3.55 5.26
C SER A 291 -3.35 -2.29 4.80
N ASN A 292 -2.01 -2.33 4.75
CA ASN A 292 -1.22 -1.18 4.33
C ASN A 292 -1.18 -0.99 2.81
N LEU A 293 -1.44 -2.04 2.03
CA LEU A 293 -1.66 -1.91 0.60
C LEU A 293 -3.03 -1.30 0.30
N LEU A 294 -4.07 -1.73 1.00
CA LEU A 294 -5.45 -1.40 0.64
C LEU A 294 -6.02 -0.15 1.34
N TYR A 295 -5.88 -0.01 2.67
CA TYR A 295 -6.54 1.08 3.41
C TYR A 295 -6.04 2.48 3.06
N PRO A 296 -4.72 2.75 2.94
CA PRO A 296 -4.25 4.08 2.58
C PRO A 296 -4.81 4.57 1.25
N VAL A 297 -4.90 3.67 0.26
CA VAL A 297 -5.50 3.97 -1.05
C VAL A 297 -7.00 4.18 -0.92
N ALA A 298 -7.70 3.32 -0.17
CA ALA A 298 -9.14 3.45 0.07
C ALA A 298 -9.49 4.79 0.74
N ASN A 299 -8.66 5.26 1.69
CA ASN A 299 -8.86 6.55 2.36
C ASN A 299 -8.74 7.74 1.38
N VAL A 300 -7.83 7.67 0.40
CA VAL A 300 -7.74 8.69 -0.66
C VAL A 300 -9.02 8.71 -1.47
N GLN A 301 -9.54 7.54 -1.86
CA GLN A 301 -10.77 7.42 -2.64
C GLN A 301 -12.00 7.92 -1.87
N GLU A 302 -12.08 7.63 -0.57
CA GLU A 302 -13.15 8.14 0.30
C GLU A 302 -13.08 9.66 0.45
N ALA A 303 -11.88 10.22 0.62
CA ALA A 303 -11.68 11.67 0.71
C ALA A 303 -12.02 12.39 -0.62
N MET A 304 -11.71 11.77 -1.77
CA MET A 304 -12.11 12.27 -3.10
C MET A 304 -13.62 12.24 -3.28
N LEU A 305 -14.29 11.16 -2.87
CA LEU A 305 -15.75 11.05 -2.95
C LEU A 305 -16.42 12.12 -2.09
N HIS A 306 -15.90 12.35 -0.88
CA HIS A 306 -16.40 13.36 0.04
C HIS A 306 -16.36 14.78 -0.56
N THR A 307 -15.36 15.10 -1.39
CA THR A 307 -15.33 16.38 -2.13
C THR A 307 -16.58 16.60 -2.97
N SER A 308 -17.07 15.56 -3.64
CA SER A 308 -18.30 15.66 -4.44
C SER A 308 -19.53 15.92 -3.57
N THR A 309 -19.59 15.30 -2.39
CA THR A 309 -20.68 15.47 -1.42
C THR A 309 -20.71 16.89 -0.87
N VAL A 310 -19.55 17.46 -0.51
CA VAL A 310 -19.45 18.85 -0.05
C VAL A 310 -19.97 19.83 -1.11
N LEU A 311 -19.54 19.67 -2.37
CA LEU A 311 -19.97 20.51 -3.47
C LEU A 311 -21.48 20.38 -3.75
N MET A 312 -22.06 19.18 -3.63
CA MET A 312 -23.50 18.96 -3.88
C MET A 312 -24.41 19.40 -2.74
N ASN A 313 -23.84 19.60 -1.55
CA ASN A 313 -24.61 20.03 -0.38
C ASN A 313 -24.61 21.55 -0.21
N ASP A 314 -23.90 22.31 -1.06
CA ASP A 314 -23.83 23.77 -0.97
C ASP A 314 -25.12 24.42 -1.51
N PRO A 315 -25.94 25.07 -0.65
CA PRO A 315 -27.24 25.59 -1.08
C PRO A 315 -27.13 26.83 -1.98
N PHE A 316 -25.98 27.52 -2.01
CA PHE A 316 -25.79 28.78 -2.72
C PHE A 316 -25.23 28.57 -4.14
N LEU A 317 -24.29 27.65 -4.30
CA LEU A 317 -23.65 27.35 -5.59
C LEU A 317 -24.63 26.75 -6.60
N HIS A 318 -25.55 25.90 -6.14
CA HIS A 318 -26.57 25.28 -6.99
C HIS A 318 -27.60 26.25 -7.56
N HIS A 319 -27.87 27.34 -6.84
CA HIS A 319 -28.87 28.34 -7.21
C HIS A 319 -28.25 29.65 -7.72
N SER A 320 -26.93 29.67 -7.93
CA SER A 320 -26.23 30.86 -8.41
C SER A 320 -26.72 31.23 -9.81
N GLN A 321 -27.16 32.48 -9.98
CA GLN A 321 -27.55 33.04 -11.28
C GLN A 321 -26.35 33.54 -12.09
N ASP A 322 -25.17 33.67 -11.47
CA ASP A 322 -23.94 34.04 -12.16
C ASP A 322 -23.44 32.86 -13.02
N PRO A 323 -23.38 33.02 -14.36
CA PRO A 323 -22.91 31.98 -15.28
C PRO A 323 -21.48 31.52 -15.01
N GLN A 324 -20.60 32.40 -14.53
CA GLN A 324 -19.20 32.08 -14.26
C GLN A 324 -19.09 31.19 -13.01
N ILE A 325 -19.83 31.50 -11.96
CA ILE A 325 -19.88 30.67 -10.73
C ILE A 325 -20.49 29.32 -11.04
N TYR A 326 -21.63 29.30 -11.74
CA TYR A 326 -22.34 28.07 -12.04
C TYR A 326 -21.53 27.13 -12.96
N SER A 327 -20.86 27.68 -13.98
CA SER A 327 -20.00 26.88 -14.86
C SER A 327 -18.78 26.30 -14.12
N THR A 328 -18.07 27.09 -13.33
CA THR A 328 -16.93 26.61 -12.52
C THR A 328 -17.38 25.56 -11.51
N TYR A 329 -18.48 25.80 -10.81
CA TYR A 329 -19.10 24.85 -9.91
C TYR A 329 -19.41 23.51 -10.61
N ARG A 330 -20.10 23.57 -11.75
CA ARG A 330 -20.50 22.39 -12.51
C ARG A 330 -19.28 21.59 -12.96
N ILE A 331 -18.24 22.29 -13.41
CA ILE A 331 -16.98 21.65 -13.81
C ILE A 331 -16.31 20.97 -12.59
N MET A 332 -16.28 21.59 -11.42
CA MET A 332 -15.71 20.99 -10.21
C MET A 332 -16.46 19.73 -9.77
N VAL A 333 -17.79 19.75 -9.85
CA VAL A 333 -18.64 18.59 -9.56
C VAL A 333 -18.40 17.48 -10.57
N ASP A 334 -18.41 17.81 -11.87
CA ASP A 334 -18.19 16.85 -12.94
C ASP A 334 -16.82 16.18 -12.79
N ARG A 335 -15.76 16.93 -12.46
CA ARG A 335 -14.44 16.36 -12.16
C ARG A 335 -14.48 15.43 -10.97
N ALA A 336 -15.11 15.83 -9.86
CA ALA A 336 -15.18 15.02 -8.65
C ALA A 336 -15.96 13.71 -8.85
N GLN A 337 -17.06 13.75 -9.62
CA GLN A 337 -17.87 12.57 -9.93
C GLN A 337 -17.24 11.66 -11.00
N LYS A 338 -16.65 12.26 -12.05
CA LYS A 338 -16.17 11.51 -13.22
C LYS A 338 -14.71 11.10 -13.12
N ASN A 339 -13.93 11.60 -12.15
CA ASN A 339 -12.56 11.14 -11.96
C ASN A 339 -12.55 9.70 -11.39
N ARG A 340 -12.58 8.72 -12.31
CA ARG A 340 -12.61 7.27 -12.04
C ARG A 340 -11.24 6.64 -11.86
N THR A 341 -10.21 7.40 -11.50
CA THR A 341 -8.87 6.85 -11.24
C THR A 341 -8.83 6.12 -9.89
N VAL A 342 -9.49 4.96 -9.88
CA VAL A 342 -9.46 4.00 -8.80
C VAL A 342 -8.37 2.97 -9.09
N ASN A 343 -7.66 2.54 -8.05
CA ASN A 343 -6.89 1.30 -8.14
C ASN A 343 -7.87 0.13 -8.19
N LEU A 344 -7.64 -0.80 -9.11
CA LEU A 344 -8.43 -2.02 -9.27
C LEU A 344 -7.56 -3.22 -8.94
N VAL A 345 -8.07 -4.16 -8.15
CA VAL A 345 -7.41 -5.45 -7.89
C VAL A 345 -7.86 -6.44 -8.95
N ILE A 346 -6.93 -6.95 -9.77
CA ILE A 346 -7.16 -7.81 -10.95
C ILE A 346 -8.24 -7.26 -11.90
N GLN A 347 -8.47 -5.94 -11.93
CA GLN A 347 -9.60 -5.33 -12.65
C GLN A 347 -11.01 -5.79 -12.18
N VAL A 348 -11.12 -6.58 -11.11
CA VAL A 348 -12.38 -7.15 -10.63
C VAL A 348 -13.08 -6.21 -9.65
N PHE A 349 -12.35 -5.63 -8.68
CA PHE A 349 -12.94 -4.71 -7.72
C PHE A 349 -12.07 -3.48 -7.48
N SER A 350 -12.74 -2.35 -7.23
CA SER A 350 -12.10 -1.09 -6.87
C SER A 350 -11.70 -1.06 -5.40
N VAL A 351 -10.53 -0.48 -5.14
CA VAL A 351 -10.01 -0.29 -3.77
C VAL A 351 -10.77 0.85 -3.10
N ASN A 352 -11.88 0.51 -2.45
CA ASN A 352 -12.62 1.38 -1.55
C ASN A 352 -12.83 0.67 -0.21
N ARG A 353 -13.16 1.43 0.84
CA ARG A 353 -13.24 0.87 2.21
C ARG A 353 -14.22 -0.30 2.33
N LYS A 354 -15.40 -0.16 1.72
CA LYS A 354 -16.45 -1.20 1.72
C LYS A 354 -15.99 -2.48 1.04
N ASN A 355 -15.29 -2.40 -0.09
CA ASN A 355 -14.79 -3.55 -0.83
C ASN A 355 -13.62 -4.23 -0.11
N VAL A 356 -12.78 -3.46 0.60
CA VAL A 356 -11.73 -4.02 1.46
C VAL A 356 -12.34 -4.85 2.60
N GLU A 357 -13.36 -4.30 3.28
CA GLU A 357 -14.08 -5.02 4.33
C GLU A 357 -14.78 -6.29 3.79
N ARG A 358 -15.42 -6.18 2.61
CA ARG A 358 -15.99 -7.34 1.90
C ARG A 358 -14.94 -8.39 1.55
N ALA A 359 -13.73 -7.99 1.14
CA ALA A 359 -12.67 -8.93 0.80
C ALA A 359 -12.24 -9.75 2.03
N TYR A 360 -12.08 -9.13 3.21
CA TYR A 360 -11.78 -9.87 4.44
C TYR A 360 -12.92 -10.82 4.84
N PHE A 361 -14.18 -10.41 4.67
CA PHE A 361 -15.32 -11.29 4.88
C PHE A 361 -15.32 -12.49 3.91
N VAL A 362 -14.97 -12.29 2.64
CA VAL A 362 -14.88 -13.39 1.67
C VAL A 362 -13.76 -14.36 2.07
N ILE A 363 -12.61 -13.87 2.54
CA ILE A 363 -11.49 -14.72 3.00
C ILE A 363 -11.93 -15.67 4.12
N THR A 364 -12.64 -15.17 5.13
CA THR A 364 -13.09 -16.03 6.24
C THR A 364 -14.05 -17.12 5.75
N ASN A 365 -14.94 -16.81 4.80
CA ASN A 365 -15.83 -17.79 4.18
C ASN A 365 -15.05 -18.83 3.34
N ILE A 366 -14.06 -18.42 2.56
CA ILE A 366 -13.22 -19.35 1.79
C ILE A 366 -12.49 -20.32 2.74
N VAL A 367 -11.97 -19.83 3.87
CA VAL A 367 -11.30 -20.69 4.87
C VAL A 367 -12.27 -21.72 5.46
N LEU A 368 -13.51 -21.35 5.75
CA LEU A 368 -14.54 -22.29 6.23
C LEU A 368 -14.85 -23.36 5.19
N VAL A 369 -14.98 -22.97 3.91
CA VAL A 369 -15.18 -23.91 2.81
C VAL A 369 -13.99 -24.86 2.69
N MET A 370 -12.76 -24.34 2.73
CA MET A 370 -11.55 -25.18 2.72
C MET A 370 -11.51 -26.15 3.91
N ALA A 371 -11.94 -25.73 5.10
CA ALA A 371 -12.06 -26.59 6.28
C ALA A 371 -13.05 -27.74 6.06
N ALA A 372 -14.23 -27.43 5.52
CA ALA A 372 -15.25 -28.43 5.22
C ALA A 372 -14.76 -29.45 4.19
N PHE A 373 -14.13 -28.99 3.10
CA PHE A 373 -13.56 -29.88 2.09
C PHE A 373 -12.38 -30.71 2.63
N HIS A 374 -11.54 -30.15 3.49
CA HIS A 374 -10.48 -30.90 4.15
C HIS A 374 -11.07 -32.06 4.97
N ASN A 375 -12.06 -31.79 5.81
CA ASN A 375 -12.72 -32.84 6.60
C ASN A 375 -13.39 -33.90 5.72
N LEU A 376 -13.94 -33.55 4.56
CA LEU A 376 -14.52 -34.51 3.62
C LEU A 376 -13.48 -35.39 2.91
N MET A 377 -12.28 -34.88 2.65
CA MET A 377 -11.23 -35.63 1.95
C MET A 377 -10.36 -36.50 2.86
N TYR A 378 -10.28 -36.15 4.15
CA TYR A 378 -9.42 -36.82 5.13
C TYR A 378 -10.19 -37.51 6.27
N SER A 379 -11.53 -37.44 6.25
CA SER A 379 -12.43 -38.41 6.90
C SER A 379 -12.44 -39.72 6.12
#